data_AF-A0A2M7RPC2-F1
#
_entry.id   AF-A0A2M7RPC2-F1
#
_cell.length_a   1.000
_cell.length_b   1.000
_cell.length_c   1.000
_cell.angle_alpha   90.00
_cell.angle_beta   90.00
_cell.angle_gamma   90.00
#
_symmetry.space_group_name_H-M   'P 1'
#
loop_
_entity.id
_entity.type
_entity.pdbx_description
1 polymer ?
#
loop_
_entity_poly.entity_id
_entity_poly.type
_entity_poly.pdbx_seq_one_letter_code
_entity_poly.pdbx_strand_id
1 'polypeptide(L)'
;MKKIHKFEKKALILSALAFFLVVAGIYTGYPEFKKYLDARARNKDVLETQGITRLAEKPGETPVTPAPAIKPSALLDMPYTAQAPFANWAVHEESCEEAAALMYHYFLEGQIIFGGSTIIPLQKANDEMLAMKSWQVIKYSKEPDLTIEAWGKYMQQYYGYNYKTFKNVTVDDIKREVSAGNPVVVPVITHALQNPHYGRQPSYHLLVIKGYKPEGVITNDAGVKEGENYFYTWDILFSAIDAQTPKMGQGREMVVIMK
;
A
#
# COMPACT_ATOMS: atom_id res chain seq x y z
N MET A 1 18.56 32.16 -41.78
CA MET A 1 17.68 32.35 -40.59
C MET A 1 16.25 31.76 -40.71
N LYS A 2 15.87 30.96 -41.72
CA LYS A 2 14.49 30.40 -41.86
C LYS A 2 14.24 29.02 -41.22
N LYS A 3 15.28 28.25 -40.85
CA LYS A 3 15.13 26.87 -40.32
C LYS A 3 14.79 26.80 -38.82
N ILE A 4 15.27 27.76 -38.02
CA ILE A 4 15.09 27.78 -36.55
C ILE A 4 13.61 27.96 -36.17
N HIS A 5 12.92 28.87 -36.87
CA HIS A 5 11.49 29.15 -36.64
C HIS A 5 10.54 27.97 -36.97
N LYS A 6 10.98 27.00 -37.78
CA LYS A 6 10.16 25.81 -38.11
C LYS A 6 10.24 24.73 -37.03
N PHE A 7 11.35 24.68 -36.29
CA PHE A 7 11.55 23.74 -35.18
C PHE A 7 10.78 24.17 -33.93
N GLU A 8 10.81 25.47 -33.59
CA GLU A 8 10.06 26.02 -32.45
C GLU A 8 8.54 25.85 -32.62
N LYS A 9 8.01 26.07 -33.83
CA LYS A 9 6.58 25.82 -34.11
C LYS A 9 6.19 24.34 -33.97
N LYS A 10 7.06 23.40 -34.34
CA LYS A 10 6.77 21.96 -34.19
C LYS A 10 6.81 21.52 -32.73
N ALA A 11 7.75 22.04 -31.93
CA ALA A 11 7.83 21.78 -30.50
C ALA A 11 6.59 22.33 -29.76
N LEU A 12 6.14 23.54 -30.12
CA LEU A 12 4.95 24.17 -29.53
C LEU A 12 3.65 23.41 -29.88
N ILE A 13 3.54 22.86 -31.09
CA ILE A 13 2.40 22.04 -31.52
C ILE A 13 2.39 20.69 -30.78
N LEU A 14 3.55 20.06 -30.59
CA LEU A 14 3.67 18.81 -29.84
C LEU A 14 3.35 18.98 -28.35
N SER A 15 3.80 20.08 -27.72
CA SER A 15 3.44 20.39 -26.33
C SER A 15 1.96 20.71 -26.17
N ALA A 16 1.36 21.42 -27.13
CA ALA A 16 -0.08 21.69 -27.12
C ALA A 16 -0.92 20.41 -27.29
N LEU A 17 -0.48 19.48 -28.15
CA LEU A 17 -1.11 18.17 -28.32
C LEU A 17 -1.02 17.31 -27.07
N ALA A 18 0.13 17.27 -26.40
CA ALA A 18 0.31 16.56 -25.14
C ALA A 18 -0.59 17.12 -24.02
N PHE A 19 -0.67 18.46 -23.91
CA PHE A 19 -1.58 19.12 -22.97
C PHE A 19 -3.05 18.81 -23.29
N PHE A 20 -3.43 18.82 -24.57
CA PHE A 20 -4.79 18.49 -24.99
C PHE A 20 -5.16 17.04 -24.68
N LEU A 21 -4.22 16.10 -24.81
CA LEU A 21 -4.44 14.69 -24.47
C LEU A 21 -4.58 14.46 -22.96
N VAL A 22 -3.82 15.19 -22.13
CA VAL A 22 -3.98 15.15 -20.66
C VAL A 22 -5.33 15.73 -20.23
N VAL A 23 -5.71 16.90 -20.77
CA VAL A 23 -7.01 17.52 -20.48
C VAL A 23 -8.16 16.67 -21.00
N ALA A 24 -8.02 16.08 -22.19
CA ALA A 24 -9.02 15.16 -22.74
C ALA A 24 -9.13 13.87 -21.90
N GLY A 25 -8.02 13.30 -21.44
CA GLY A 25 -8.02 12.13 -20.54
C GLY A 25 -8.67 12.42 -19.19
N ILE A 26 -8.44 13.61 -18.63
CA ILE A 26 -9.15 14.09 -17.43
C ILE A 26 -10.65 14.23 -17.74
N TYR A 27 -11.01 14.81 -18.88
CA TYR A 27 -12.42 15.06 -19.25
C TYR A 27 -13.18 13.77 -19.60
N THR A 28 -12.53 12.77 -20.19
CA THR A 28 -13.14 11.47 -20.50
C THR A 28 -13.18 10.52 -19.31
N GLY A 29 -12.23 10.62 -18.37
CA GLY A 29 -12.21 9.84 -17.13
C GLY A 29 -13.12 10.41 -16.03
N TYR A 30 -13.38 11.72 -16.05
CA TYR A 30 -14.20 12.41 -15.05
C TYR A 30 -15.63 11.84 -14.88
N PRO A 31 -16.37 11.44 -15.93
CA PRO A 31 -17.71 10.87 -15.77
C PRO A 31 -17.73 9.53 -15.03
N GLU A 32 -16.76 8.64 -15.29
CA GLU A 32 -16.67 7.34 -14.60
C GLU A 32 -16.18 7.52 -13.16
N PHE A 33 -15.21 8.41 -12.96
CA PHE A 33 -14.78 8.80 -11.61
C PHE A 33 -15.92 9.44 -10.80
N LYS A 34 -16.75 10.27 -11.42
CA LYS A 34 -17.94 10.85 -10.79
C LYS A 34 -18.97 9.79 -10.41
N LYS A 35 -19.22 8.79 -11.28
CA LYS A 35 -20.09 7.66 -10.94
C LYS A 35 -19.57 6.87 -9.73
N TYR A 36 -18.26 6.67 -9.63
CA TYR A 36 -17.62 6.04 -8.47
C TYR A 36 -17.86 6.86 -7.19
N LEU A 37 -17.65 8.18 -7.24
CA LEU A 37 -17.90 9.07 -6.10
C LEU A 37 -19.38 9.10 -5.69
N ASP A 38 -20.30 9.17 -6.65
CA ASP A 38 -21.75 9.22 -6.42
C ASP A 38 -22.31 7.89 -5.88
N ALA A 39 -21.73 6.76 -6.27
CA ALA A 39 -22.04 5.45 -5.68
C ALA A 39 -21.56 5.36 -4.21
N ARG A 40 -20.40 5.93 -3.90
CA ARG A 40 -19.81 5.94 -2.56
C ARG A 40 -20.56 6.86 -1.59
N ALA A 41 -21.00 8.03 -2.05
CA ALA A 41 -21.81 8.95 -1.23
C ALA A 41 -23.13 8.30 -0.77
N ARG A 42 -23.79 7.55 -1.66
CA ARG A 42 -25.03 6.81 -1.34
C ARG A 42 -24.82 5.71 -0.30
N ASN A 43 -23.68 5.02 -0.31
CA ASN A 43 -23.37 3.98 0.69
C ASN A 43 -23.06 4.57 2.08
N LYS A 44 -22.51 5.80 2.15
CA LYS A 44 -22.23 6.49 3.41
C LYS A 44 -23.53 6.84 4.16
N ASP A 45 -24.55 7.32 3.46
CA ASP A 45 -25.85 7.67 4.06
C ASP A 45 -26.59 6.44 4.65
N VAL A 46 -26.39 5.26 4.07
CA VAL A 46 -26.99 4.01 4.56
C VAL A 46 -26.31 3.51 5.84
N LEU A 47 -25.00 3.77 6.00
CA LEU A 47 -24.23 3.41 7.20
C LEU A 47 -24.49 4.36 8.38
N GLU A 48 -24.75 5.64 8.13
CA GLU A 48 -25.07 6.61 9.18
C GLU A 48 -26.52 6.45 9.72
N THR A 49 -27.45 5.93 8.92
CA THR A 49 -28.87 5.79 9.31
C THR A 49 -29.20 4.56 10.17
N GLN A 50 -28.29 3.59 10.32
CA GLN A 50 -28.53 2.37 11.11
C GLN A 50 -27.95 2.38 12.53
N GLY A 51 -27.44 3.53 13.00
CA GLY A 51 -26.46 3.55 14.08
C GLY A 51 -26.78 4.32 15.36
N ILE A 52 -28.03 4.53 15.81
CA ILE A 52 -28.25 5.15 17.14
C ILE A 52 -29.50 4.62 17.84
N THR A 53 -29.34 3.69 18.79
CA THR A 53 -29.91 3.78 20.16
C THR A 53 -29.14 2.78 21.05
N ARG A 54 -28.11 3.23 21.77
CA ARG A 54 -27.56 2.49 22.92
C ARG A 54 -28.04 3.17 24.19
N LEU A 55 -28.95 2.51 24.89
CA LEU A 55 -29.30 2.83 26.27
C LEU A 55 -28.06 2.58 27.15
N ALA A 56 -27.79 3.53 28.04
CA ALA A 56 -26.65 3.48 28.95
C ALA A 56 -26.82 2.33 29.95
N GLU A 57 -25.86 1.40 29.96
CA GLU A 57 -25.76 0.35 30.96
C GLU A 57 -24.53 0.59 31.87
N LYS A 58 -24.72 0.31 33.15
CA LYS A 58 -23.83 0.63 34.28
C LYS A 58 -22.47 -0.08 34.17
N PRO A 59 -21.40 0.43 34.82
CA PRO A 59 -20.08 -0.19 34.77
C PRO A 59 -20.07 -1.50 35.57
N GLY A 60 -20.06 -2.63 34.87
CA GLY A 60 -19.74 -3.96 35.39
C GLY A 60 -18.58 -4.53 34.59
N GLU A 61 -17.66 -5.18 35.29
CA GLU A 61 -16.39 -5.75 34.81
C GLU A 61 -16.48 -6.35 33.41
N THR A 62 -15.66 -5.84 32.49
CA THR A 62 -15.57 -6.34 31.12
C THR A 62 -14.95 -7.75 31.15
N PRO A 63 -15.58 -8.77 30.53
CA PRO A 63 -14.95 -10.06 30.34
C PRO A 63 -13.66 -9.88 29.54
N VAL A 64 -12.53 -10.31 30.10
CA VAL A 64 -11.24 -10.31 29.41
C VAL A 64 -11.29 -11.40 28.34
N THR A 65 -11.67 -11.03 27.12
CA THR A 65 -11.57 -11.95 25.97
C THR A 65 -10.11 -12.40 25.86
N PRO A 66 -9.80 -13.71 25.88
CA PRO A 66 -8.44 -14.18 25.74
C PRO A 66 -7.84 -13.66 24.43
N ALA A 67 -6.65 -13.08 24.49
CA ALA A 67 -5.92 -12.69 23.29
C ALA A 67 -5.79 -13.89 22.34
N PRO A 68 -5.93 -13.71 21.02
CA PRO A 68 -5.78 -14.79 20.05
C PRO A 68 -4.46 -15.55 20.27
N ALA A 69 -4.54 -16.88 20.31
CA ALA A 69 -3.36 -17.72 20.49
C ALA A 69 -2.41 -17.56 19.29
N ILE A 70 -1.13 -17.30 19.57
CA ILE A 70 -0.07 -17.25 18.55
C ILE A 70 0.15 -18.67 18.02
N LYS A 71 -0.01 -18.87 16.71
CA LYS A 71 0.26 -20.15 16.04
C LYS A 71 1.78 -20.40 15.94
N PRO A 72 2.24 -21.66 15.82
CA PRO A 72 3.67 -21.93 15.57
C PRO A 72 4.18 -21.33 14.25
N SER A 73 3.30 -21.27 13.24
CA SER A 73 3.51 -20.65 11.94
C SER A 73 2.17 -20.24 11.35
N ALA A 74 2.17 -19.25 10.46
CA ALA A 74 0.99 -18.85 9.70
C ALA A 74 1.38 -18.33 8.32
N LEU A 75 0.50 -18.48 7.33
CA LEU A 75 0.63 -17.90 6.01
C LEU A 75 -0.76 -17.54 5.50
N LEU A 76 -0.92 -16.31 5.04
CA LEU A 76 -2.15 -15.79 4.47
C LEU A 76 -2.02 -15.78 2.95
N ASP A 77 -3.09 -16.11 2.24
CA ASP A 77 -3.14 -15.92 0.80
C ASP A 77 -3.30 -14.43 0.48
N MET A 78 -2.50 -13.91 -0.44
CA MET A 78 -2.47 -12.49 -0.78
C MET A 78 -1.93 -12.34 -2.21
N PRO A 79 -2.57 -11.54 -3.08
CA PRO A 79 -2.04 -11.33 -4.42
C PRO A 79 -0.77 -10.50 -4.38
N TYR A 80 -0.01 -10.58 -5.46
CA TYR A 80 1.30 -9.96 -5.57
C TYR A 80 1.42 -9.03 -6.77
N THR A 81 2.13 -7.93 -6.59
CA THR A 81 2.62 -7.08 -7.68
C THR A 81 3.93 -6.42 -7.28
N ALA A 82 4.80 -6.16 -8.26
CA ALA A 82 5.96 -5.30 -8.07
C ALA A 82 5.54 -3.83 -8.26
N GLN A 83 6.21 -2.91 -7.57
CA GLN A 83 5.89 -1.47 -7.61
C GLN A 83 6.06 -0.86 -9.00
N ALA A 84 6.96 -1.42 -9.82
CA ALA A 84 7.20 -1.00 -11.20
C ALA A 84 6.68 -2.05 -12.21
N PRO A 85 5.36 -2.08 -12.49
CA PRO A 85 4.81 -2.86 -13.60
C PRO A 85 5.54 -2.53 -14.89
N PHE A 86 5.71 -3.55 -15.75
CA PHE A 86 6.50 -3.44 -16.98
C PHE A 86 7.97 -3.01 -16.76
N ALA A 87 8.47 -3.05 -15.52
CA ALA A 87 9.77 -2.51 -15.13
C ALA A 87 9.94 -1.00 -15.44
N ASN A 88 8.85 -0.23 -15.42
CA ASN A 88 8.87 1.21 -15.72
C ASN A 88 9.18 2.07 -14.48
N TRP A 89 10.43 2.01 -14.03
CA TRP A 89 10.92 2.74 -12.86
C TRP A 89 10.80 4.26 -12.97
N ALA A 90 10.92 4.82 -14.19
CA ALA A 90 10.77 6.27 -14.41
C ALA A 90 9.39 6.81 -13.96
N VAL A 91 8.38 5.94 -13.95
CA VAL A 91 7.03 6.29 -13.48
C VAL A 91 6.80 5.87 -12.03
N HIS A 92 7.43 4.77 -11.59
CA HIS A 92 7.09 4.03 -10.39
C HIS A 92 8.20 3.94 -9.33
N GLU A 93 9.23 4.78 -9.42
CA GLU A 93 10.34 4.82 -8.45
C GLU A 93 9.84 4.93 -7.00
N GLU A 94 8.79 5.73 -6.78
CA GLU A 94 8.22 6.02 -5.45
C GLU A 94 6.89 5.27 -5.18
N SER A 95 6.52 4.30 -6.01
CA SER A 95 5.19 3.65 -5.92
C SER A 95 5.11 2.48 -4.94
N CYS A 96 5.97 2.43 -3.91
CA CYS A 96 6.00 1.30 -2.98
C CYS A 96 4.78 1.30 -2.04
N GLU A 97 4.34 2.50 -1.63
CA GLU A 97 3.12 2.74 -0.87
C GLU A 97 1.88 2.27 -1.62
N GLU A 98 1.78 2.56 -2.91
CA GLU A 98 0.68 2.15 -3.78
C GLU A 98 0.67 0.65 -4.02
N ALA A 99 1.83 0.04 -4.25
CA ALA A 99 1.91 -1.40 -4.46
C ALA A 99 1.48 -2.16 -3.19
N ALA A 100 1.96 -1.73 -2.02
CA ALA A 100 1.54 -2.29 -0.74
C ALA A 100 0.03 -2.10 -0.53
N ALA A 101 -0.49 -0.91 -0.85
CA ALA A 101 -1.91 -0.58 -0.71
C ALA A 101 -2.79 -1.45 -1.62
N LEU A 102 -2.35 -1.66 -2.85
CA LEU A 102 -3.05 -2.47 -3.84
C LEU A 102 -3.13 -3.94 -3.44
N MET A 103 -2.01 -4.54 -3.00
CA MET A 103 -2.00 -5.92 -2.52
C MET A 103 -2.91 -6.08 -1.30
N TYR A 104 -2.87 -5.12 -0.36
CA TYR A 104 -3.70 -5.15 0.85
C TYR A 104 -5.19 -4.95 0.53
N HIS A 105 -5.51 -4.04 -0.38
CA HIS A 105 -6.88 -3.84 -0.87
C HIS A 105 -7.48 -5.14 -1.40
N TYR A 106 -6.78 -5.81 -2.32
CA TYR A 106 -7.30 -7.06 -2.90
C TYR A 106 -7.37 -8.21 -1.90
N PHE A 107 -6.45 -8.26 -0.93
CA PHE A 107 -6.59 -9.18 0.21
C PHE A 107 -7.91 -8.96 0.95
N LEU A 108 -8.24 -7.72 1.32
CA LEU A 108 -9.48 -7.40 2.03
C LEU A 108 -10.73 -7.63 1.19
N GLU A 109 -10.65 -7.44 -0.12
CA GLU A 109 -11.73 -7.79 -1.06
C GLU A 109 -11.85 -9.29 -1.34
N GLY A 110 -10.94 -10.11 -0.82
CA GLY A 110 -10.93 -11.56 -1.07
C GLY A 110 -10.56 -11.94 -2.50
N GLN A 111 -10.02 -10.99 -3.29
CA GLN A 111 -9.61 -11.22 -4.67
C GLN A 111 -8.13 -11.59 -4.71
N ILE A 112 -7.85 -12.87 -4.52
CA ILE A 112 -6.48 -13.39 -4.48
C ILE A 112 -6.00 -13.84 -5.86
N ILE A 113 -6.88 -14.43 -6.67
CA ILE A 113 -6.52 -15.09 -7.94
C ILE A 113 -6.96 -14.25 -9.15
N PHE A 114 -6.02 -14.02 -10.05
CA PHE A 114 -6.19 -13.32 -11.33
C PHE A 114 -5.76 -14.26 -12.47
N GLY A 115 -6.73 -14.74 -13.25
CA GLY A 115 -6.43 -15.59 -14.41
C GLY A 115 -5.69 -16.88 -14.05
N GLY A 116 -5.91 -17.44 -12.85
CA GLY A 116 -5.27 -18.66 -12.37
C GLY A 116 -3.94 -18.47 -11.64
N SER A 117 -3.53 -17.23 -11.38
CA SER A 117 -2.31 -16.88 -10.64
C SER A 117 -2.60 -15.90 -9.51
N THR A 118 -1.74 -15.85 -8.49
CA THR A 118 -1.73 -14.81 -7.44
C THR A 118 -1.17 -13.47 -7.91
N ILE A 119 -0.63 -13.41 -9.13
CA ILE A 119 -0.04 -12.18 -9.70
C ILE A 119 -1.14 -11.25 -10.23
N ILE A 120 -1.16 -10.00 -9.74
CA ILE A 120 -2.02 -8.95 -10.28
C ILE A 120 -1.55 -8.62 -11.71
N PRO A 121 -2.43 -8.63 -12.73
CA PRO A 121 -2.04 -8.34 -14.11
C PRO A 121 -1.35 -6.97 -14.23
N LEU A 122 -0.24 -6.92 -14.97
CA LEU A 122 0.65 -5.74 -15.04
C LEU A 122 -0.10 -4.45 -15.39
N GLN A 123 -1.00 -4.50 -16.38
CA GLN A 123 -1.79 -3.32 -16.77
C GLN A 123 -2.71 -2.85 -15.65
N LYS A 124 -3.34 -3.78 -14.94
CA LYS A 124 -4.24 -3.48 -13.82
C LYS A 124 -3.48 -2.87 -12.65
N ALA A 125 -2.32 -3.43 -12.31
CA ALA A 125 -1.43 -2.87 -11.29
C ALA A 125 -0.97 -1.46 -11.66
N ASN A 126 -0.52 -1.25 -12.91
CA ASN A 126 -0.10 0.06 -13.42
C ASN A 126 -1.21 1.10 -13.27
N ASP A 127 -2.41 0.80 -13.77
CA ASP A 127 -3.50 1.78 -13.84
C ASP A 127 -4.00 2.17 -12.45
N GLU A 128 -4.10 1.21 -11.53
CA GLU A 128 -4.53 1.49 -10.17
C GLU A 128 -3.47 2.22 -9.35
N MET A 129 -2.19 1.87 -9.51
CA MET A 129 -1.09 2.62 -8.89
C MET A 129 -0.99 4.05 -9.43
N LEU A 130 -1.22 4.28 -10.73
CA LEU A 130 -1.29 5.63 -11.29
C LEU A 130 -2.49 6.44 -10.75
N ALA A 131 -3.63 5.80 -10.54
CA ALA A 131 -4.80 6.46 -9.94
C ALA A 131 -4.53 6.86 -8.48
N MET A 132 -3.93 5.96 -7.72
CA MET A 132 -3.48 6.17 -6.34
C MET A 132 -2.45 7.31 -6.24
N LYS A 133 -1.39 7.26 -7.04
CA LYS A 133 -0.39 8.31 -7.17
C LYS A 133 -1.00 9.66 -7.53
N SER A 134 -1.92 9.69 -8.50
CA SER A 134 -2.63 10.91 -8.88
C SER A 134 -3.44 11.49 -7.74
N TRP A 135 -4.09 10.63 -6.94
CA TRP A 135 -4.80 11.05 -5.74
C TRP A 135 -3.83 11.65 -4.69
N GLN A 136 -2.67 11.02 -4.47
CA GLN A 136 -1.65 11.55 -3.56
C GLN A 136 -1.17 12.93 -4.02
N VAL A 137 -0.88 13.11 -5.30
CA VAL A 137 -0.47 14.41 -5.86
C VAL A 137 -1.56 15.46 -5.67
N ILE A 138 -2.83 15.13 -5.89
CA ILE A 138 -3.94 16.08 -5.65
C ILE A 138 -4.07 16.42 -4.16
N LYS A 139 -3.95 15.42 -3.28
CA LYS A 139 -4.22 15.56 -1.84
C LYS A 139 -3.05 16.18 -1.07
N TYR A 140 -1.83 15.79 -1.42
CA TYR A 140 -0.58 16.10 -0.71
C TYR A 140 0.37 16.99 -1.53
N SER A 141 -0.01 17.35 -2.76
CA SER A 141 0.81 18.14 -3.70
C SER A 141 2.09 17.42 -4.19
N LYS A 142 2.29 16.15 -3.83
CA LYS A 142 3.40 15.27 -4.25
C LYS A 142 3.03 13.80 -3.98
N GLU A 143 3.91 12.88 -4.40
CA GLU A 143 3.95 11.46 -4.00
C GLU A 143 5.08 11.33 -2.94
N PRO A 144 4.76 11.37 -1.64
CA PRO A 144 5.77 11.31 -0.58
C PRO A 144 5.98 9.88 -0.05
N ASP A 145 7.19 9.62 0.47
CA ASP A 145 7.39 8.57 1.46
C ASP A 145 6.38 8.76 2.61
N LEU A 146 5.60 7.73 2.93
CA LEU A 146 4.60 7.80 4.00
C LEU A 146 5.08 7.09 5.26
N THR A 147 4.97 7.77 6.41
CA THR A 147 5.08 7.09 7.72
C THR A 147 3.99 6.04 7.87
N ILE A 148 4.16 5.10 8.78
CA ILE A 148 3.17 4.01 8.99
C ILE A 148 1.78 4.54 9.36
N GLU A 149 1.71 5.56 10.22
CA GLU A 149 0.46 6.26 10.54
C GLU A 149 -0.12 6.97 9.31
N ALA A 150 0.72 7.66 8.52
CA ALA A 150 0.27 8.35 7.31
C ALA A 150 -0.21 7.39 6.24
N TRP A 151 0.40 6.21 6.11
CA TRP A 151 -0.02 5.17 5.19
C TRP A 151 -1.35 4.53 5.62
N GLY A 152 -1.55 4.28 6.92
CA GLY A 152 -2.86 3.85 7.44
C GLY A 152 -3.95 4.87 7.14
N LYS A 153 -3.68 6.16 7.36
CA LYS A 153 -4.58 7.26 7.00
C LYS A 153 -4.82 7.35 5.49
N TYR A 154 -3.81 7.07 4.68
CA TYR A 154 -3.94 7.01 3.23
C TYR A 154 -4.93 5.90 2.81
N MET A 155 -4.80 4.68 3.35
CA MET A 155 -5.75 3.59 3.12
C MET A 155 -7.18 3.95 3.55
N GLN A 156 -7.32 4.64 4.68
CA GLN A 156 -8.62 5.15 5.13
C GLN A 156 -9.22 6.17 4.17
N GLN A 157 -8.42 7.14 3.70
CA GLN A 157 -8.92 8.22 2.86
C GLN A 157 -9.19 7.79 1.42
N TYR A 158 -8.35 6.91 0.86
CA TYR A 158 -8.48 6.43 -0.52
C TYR A 158 -9.52 5.32 -0.62
N TYR A 159 -9.38 4.25 0.16
CA TYR A 159 -10.26 3.08 0.08
C TYR A 159 -11.45 3.15 1.05
N GLY A 160 -11.34 3.84 2.19
CA GLY A 160 -12.39 3.89 3.22
C GLY A 160 -12.20 2.89 4.35
N TYR A 161 -11.04 2.24 4.43
CA TYR A 161 -10.75 1.23 5.44
C TYR A 161 -10.43 1.83 6.80
N ASN A 162 -10.61 1.02 7.84
CA ASN A 162 -10.08 1.31 9.17
C ASN A 162 -8.62 0.84 9.27
N TYR A 163 -7.86 1.44 10.17
CA TYR A 163 -6.49 1.01 10.43
C TYR A 163 -6.17 1.07 11.91
N LYS A 164 -5.20 0.26 12.31
CA LYS A 164 -4.62 0.26 13.65
C LYS A 164 -3.10 0.25 13.52
N THR A 165 -2.46 1.23 14.12
CA THR A 165 -1.00 1.30 14.24
C THR A 165 -0.52 0.77 15.58
N PHE A 166 0.68 0.22 15.59
CA PHE A 166 1.36 -0.29 16.77
C PHE A 166 2.74 0.33 16.84
N LYS A 167 3.24 0.54 18.07
CA LYS A 167 4.56 1.11 18.35
C LYS A 167 5.37 0.15 19.19
N ASN A 168 6.69 0.28 19.13
CA ASN A 168 7.64 -0.62 19.80
C ASN A 168 7.40 -2.08 19.42
N VAL A 169 7.11 -2.31 18.13
CA VAL A 169 6.71 -3.61 17.60
C VAL A 169 7.74 -4.70 17.93
N THR A 170 7.23 -5.85 18.35
CA THR A 170 8.00 -7.07 18.64
C THR A 170 7.65 -8.19 17.64
N VAL A 171 8.45 -9.26 17.66
CA VAL A 171 8.16 -10.50 16.89
C VAL A 171 6.76 -11.03 17.24
N ASP A 172 6.39 -11.02 18.52
CA ASP A 172 5.12 -11.56 18.97
C ASP A 172 3.92 -10.72 18.52
N ASP A 173 4.09 -9.40 18.34
CA ASP A 173 3.04 -8.54 17.79
C ASP A 173 2.74 -8.91 16.33
N ILE A 174 3.78 -9.06 15.51
CA ILE A 174 3.64 -9.50 14.12
C ILE A 174 2.98 -10.89 14.07
N LYS A 175 3.48 -11.84 14.87
CA LYS A 175 2.92 -13.20 14.91
C LYS A 175 1.46 -13.23 15.34
N ARG A 176 1.07 -12.38 16.28
CA ARG A 176 -0.31 -12.32 16.80
C ARG A 176 -1.28 -11.83 15.73
N GLU A 177 -0.94 -10.75 15.04
CA GLU A 177 -1.78 -10.22 13.97
C GLU A 177 -1.88 -11.20 12.79
N VAL A 178 -0.75 -11.74 12.33
CA VAL A 178 -0.75 -12.70 11.22
C VAL A 178 -1.46 -14.01 11.61
N SER A 179 -1.33 -14.47 12.86
CA SER A 179 -2.11 -15.62 13.38
C SER A 179 -3.62 -15.39 13.32
N ALA A 180 -4.04 -14.15 13.59
CA ALA A 180 -5.43 -13.71 13.59
C ALA A 180 -6.00 -13.49 12.19
N GLY A 181 -5.19 -13.65 11.13
CA GLY A 181 -5.63 -13.45 9.75
C GLY A 181 -5.35 -12.05 9.21
N ASN A 182 -4.56 -11.25 9.90
CA ASN A 182 -4.25 -9.87 9.51
C ASN A 182 -2.83 -9.79 8.93
N PRO A 183 -2.65 -9.47 7.63
CA PRO A 183 -1.36 -9.06 7.12
C PRO A 183 -0.88 -7.80 7.86
N VAL A 184 0.42 -7.58 7.89
CA VAL A 184 1.02 -6.45 8.60
C VAL A 184 1.91 -5.70 7.62
N VAL A 185 1.86 -4.36 7.63
CA VAL A 185 2.82 -3.53 6.88
C VAL A 185 3.82 -2.91 7.84
N VAL A 186 5.10 -3.02 7.50
CA VAL A 186 6.21 -2.42 8.27
C VAL A 186 7.10 -1.55 7.37
N PRO A 187 7.73 -0.50 7.91
CA PRO A 187 8.64 0.35 7.19
C PRO A 187 10.06 -0.19 7.30
N VAL A 188 10.82 -0.19 6.21
CA VAL A 188 12.18 -0.74 6.18
C VAL A 188 13.12 0.11 5.32
N ILE A 189 14.42 -0.13 5.45
CA ILE A 189 15.43 0.27 4.44
C ILE A 189 15.82 -0.93 3.60
N THR A 190 15.69 -0.81 2.27
CA THR A 190 15.92 -1.90 1.30
C THR A 190 17.29 -2.55 1.42
N HIS A 191 18.36 -1.78 1.62
CA HIS A 191 19.72 -2.30 1.76
C HIS A 191 19.90 -3.17 3.02
N ALA A 192 19.19 -2.85 4.11
CA ALA A 192 19.29 -3.60 5.36
C ALA A 192 18.54 -4.94 5.31
N LEU A 193 17.65 -5.13 4.32
CA LEU A 193 17.01 -6.42 4.04
C LEU A 193 17.99 -7.47 3.47
N GLN A 194 19.17 -7.05 3.01
CA GLN A 194 20.19 -7.95 2.42
C GLN A 194 19.65 -8.82 1.27
N ASN A 195 18.57 -8.39 0.63
CA ASN A 195 18.01 -9.08 -0.52
C ASN A 195 18.83 -8.72 -1.77
N PRO A 196 19.44 -9.71 -2.46
CA PRO A 196 20.35 -9.48 -3.58
C PRO A 196 19.69 -8.89 -4.82
N HIS A 197 18.35 -8.83 -4.85
CA HIS A 197 17.58 -8.23 -5.93
C HIS A 197 17.48 -6.70 -5.81
N TYR A 198 17.82 -6.12 -4.66
CA TYR A 198 17.89 -4.68 -4.49
C TYR A 198 19.20 -4.09 -5.03
N GLY A 199 19.10 -2.84 -5.50
CA GLY A 199 20.26 -2.04 -5.88
C GLY A 199 21.13 -1.66 -4.68
N ARG A 200 22.30 -1.08 -4.97
CA ARG A 200 23.29 -0.70 -3.94
C ARG A 200 22.86 0.49 -3.07
N GLN A 201 21.85 1.25 -3.50
CA GLN A 201 21.41 2.46 -2.81
C GLN A 201 20.32 2.12 -1.77
N PRO A 202 20.46 2.57 -0.52
CA PRO A 202 19.41 2.41 0.48
C PRO A 202 18.21 3.29 0.11
N SER A 203 17.02 2.70 0.07
CA SER A 203 15.77 3.44 -0.04
C SER A 203 14.80 3.07 1.09
N TYR A 204 13.87 3.97 1.36
CA TYR A 204 12.71 3.66 2.20
C TYR A 204 11.80 2.72 1.44
N HIS A 205 11.14 1.81 2.15
CA HIS A 205 10.22 0.86 1.55
C HIS A 205 9.16 0.41 2.56
N LEU A 206 7.97 0.08 2.06
CA LEU A 206 6.93 -0.58 2.84
C LEU A 206 6.87 -2.06 2.49
N LEU A 207 7.11 -2.90 3.49
CA LEU A 207 7.13 -4.35 3.34
C LEU A 207 5.83 -4.96 3.88
N VAL A 208 5.15 -5.75 3.06
CA VAL A 208 3.93 -6.46 3.46
C VAL A 208 4.29 -7.84 4.01
N ILE A 209 4.03 -8.07 5.29
CA ILE A 209 4.20 -9.36 5.96
C ILE A 209 2.87 -10.11 5.91
N LYS A 210 2.88 -11.29 5.31
CA LYS A 210 1.70 -12.16 5.13
C LYS A 210 1.84 -13.51 5.81
N GLY A 211 3.00 -13.81 6.39
CA GLY A 211 3.25 -15.09 7.03
C GLY A 211 4.49 -15.07 7.90
N TYR A 212 4.67 -16.14 8.67
CA TYR A 212 5.88 -16.37 9.44
C TYR A 212 6.08 -17.85 9.75
N LYS A 213 7.33 -18.17 10.05
CA LYS A 213 7.82 -19.44 10.61
C LYS A 213 8.68 -19.14 11.85
N PRO A 214 9.13 -20.14 12.63
CA PRO A 214 9.99 -19.89 13.78
C PRO A 214 11.20 -19.00 13.47
N GLU A 215 11.81 -19.18 12.30
CA GLU A 215 13.02 -18.50 11.83
C GLU A 215 12.83 -17.08 11.29
N GLY A 216 11.62 -16.69 10.87
CA GLY A 216 11.41 -15.39 10.21
C GLY A 216 10.03 -15.18 9.60
N VAL A 217 9.94 -14.18 8.73
CA VAL A 217 8.71 -13.73 8.06
C VAL A 217 8.68 -14.13 6.59
N ILE A 218 7.45 -14.31 6.08
CA ILE A 218 7.12 -14.47 4.67
C ILE A 218 6.40 -13.20 4.23
N THR A 219 6.91 -12.55 3.21
CA THR A 219 6.48 -11.22 2.77
C THR A 219 6.02 -11.21 1.32
N ASN A 220 5.23 -10.21 0.96
CA ASN A 220 5.12 -9.73 -0.41
C ASN A 220 5.90 -8.42 -0.50
N ASP A 221 7.09 -8.49 -1.09
CA ASP A 221 8.04 -7.38 -1.22
C ASP A 221 7.90 -6.71 -2.60
N ALA A 222 7.20 -5.58 -2.67
CA ALA A 222 6.91 -4.94 -3.94
C ALA A 222 8.14 -4.33 -4.62
N GLY A 223 9.26 -4.16 -3.92
CA GLY A 223 10.45 -3.50 -4.47
C GLY A 223 11.22 -4.36 -5.48
N VAL A 224 10.93 -5.66 -5.57
CA VAL A 224 11.68 -6.61 -6.41
C VAL A 224 10.74 -7.59 -7.11
N LYS A 225 10.95 -7.96 -8.36
CA LYS A 225 10.03 -8.87 -9.09
C LYS A 225 9.90 -10.26 -8.42
N GLU A 226 10.93 -10.70 -7.69
CA GLU A 226 10.98 -11.96 -6.94
C GLU A 226 10.34 -11.86 -5.54
N GLY A 227 9.69 -10.74 -5.21
CA GLY A 227 9.23 -10.44 -3.87
C GLY A 227 8.01 -11.22 -3.38
N GLU A 228 7.35 -12.00 -4.23
CA GLU A 228 6.23 -12.84 -3.83
C GLU A 228 6.68 -13.95 -2.87
N ASN A 229 6.07 -14.01 -1.69
CA ASN A 229 6.43 -14.96 -0.63
C ASN A 229 7.93 -14.96 -0.27
N TYR A 230 8.59 -13.81 -0.42
CA TYR A 230 10.01 -13.68 -0.08
C TYR A 230 10.21 -13.86 1.42
N PHE A 231 11.31 -14.51 1.81
CA PHE A 231 11.59 -14.84 3.20
C PHE A 231 12.70 -13.98 3.78
N TYR A 232 12.47 -13.42 4.97
CA TYR A 232 13.47 -12.69 5.76
C TYR A 232 13.56 -13.29 7.16
N THR A 233 14.77 -13.46 7.69
CA THR A 233 14.94 -13.84 9.11
C THR A 233 14.47 -12.70 10.01
N TRP A 234 14.13 -13.01 11.27
CA TRP A 234 13.73 -11.99 12.23
C TRP A 234 14.81 -10.90 12.41
N ASP A 235 16.07 -11.30 12.49
CA ASP A 235 17.18 -10.36 12.66
C ASP A 235 17.34 -9.41 11.47
N ILE A 236 17.21 -9.93 10.24
CA ILE A 236 17.26 -9.10 9.02
C ILE A 236 16.08 -8.14 8.98
N LEU A 237 14.87 -8.63 9.26
CA LEU A 237 13.67 -7.79 9.28
C LEU A 237 13.81 -6.63 10.28
N PHE A 238 14.15 -6.93 11.53
CA PHE A 238 14.25 -5.90 12.57
C PHE A 238 15.42 -4.95 12.36
N SER A 239 16.55 -5.43 11.83
CA SER A 239 17.64 -4.56 11.38
C SER A 239 17.18 -3.56 10.31
N ALA A 240 16.35 -4.01 9.36
CA ALA A 240 15.81 -3.16 8.32
C ALA A 240 14.75 -2.17 8.83
N ILE A 241 13.92 -2.56 9.81
CA ILE A 241 12.96 -1.67 10.50
C ILE A 241 13.69 -0.62 11.35
N ASP A 242 14.81 -0.97 11.99
CA ASP A 242 15.59 -0.01 12.77
C ASP A 242 16.31 1.00 11.87
N ALA A 243 16.78 0.54 10.70
CA ALA A 243 17.51 1.37 9.75
C ALA A 243 16.65 2.52 9.17
N GLN A 244 15.32 2.42 9.13
CA GLN A 244 14.49 3.52 8.62
C GLN A 244 14.31 4.66 9.61
N THR A 245 14.52 4.43 10.91
CA THR A 245 14.22 5.42 11.97
C THR A 245 14.87 6.79 11.74
N PRO A 246 16.17 6.89 11.38
CA PRO A 246 16.79 8.19 11.10
C PRO A 246 16.21 8.90 9.88
N LYS A 247 15.65 8.17 8.91
CA LYS A 247 15.07 8.72 7.68
C LYS A 247 13.67 9.29 7.93
N MET A 248 12.82 8.54 8.62
CA MET A 248 11.39 8.89 8.78
C MET A 248 11.04 9.51 10.14
N GLY A 249 11.94 9.42 11.13
CA GLY A 249 11.68 9.92 12.48
C GLY A 249 10.64 9.09 13.25
N GLN A 250 10.42 7.83 12.88
CA GLN A 250 9.53 6.89 13.56
C GLN A 250 10.28 5.65 14.06
N GLY A 251 9.80 5.08 15.17
CA GLY A 251 10.38 3.87 15.74
C GLY A 251 9.97 2.60 14.98
N ARG A 252 10.08 1.46 15.66
CA ARG A 252 9.50 0.20 15.20
C ARG A 252 7.98 0.30 15.24
N GLU A 253 7.38 0.57 14.09
CA GLU A 253 5.93 0.68 13.95
C GLU A 253 5.43 -0.29 12.88
N MET A 254 4.16 -0.70 13.03
CA MET A 254 3.47 -1.51 12.03
C MET A 254 2.02 -1.09 11.94
N VAL A 255 1.36 -1.42 10.84
CA VAL A 255 -0.07 -1.14 10.62
C VAL A 255 -0.80 -2.37 10.11
N VAL A 256 -2.02 -2.52 10.60
CA VAL A 256 -3.03 -3.47 10.12
C VAL A 256 -4.22 -2.68 9.58
N ILE A 257 -4.73 -3.07 8.42
CA ILE A 257 -5.91 -2.49 7.76
C ILE A 257 -7.10 -3.45 7.89
N MET A 258 -8.29 -2.89 8.14
CA MET A 258 -9.55 -3.60 8.39
C MET A 258 -10.68 -2.94 7.58
N LYS A 259 -11.72 -3.71 7.24
CA LYS A 259 -12.93 -3.16 6.62
C LYS A 259 -13.72 -2.24 7.57
#